data_AF-A0A1C5PKC7-F1
#
_entry.id   AF-A0A1C5PKC7-F1
#
_cell.length_a   1.000
_cell.length_b   1.000
_cell.length_c   1.000
_cell.angle_alpha   90.00
_cell.angle_beta   90.00
_cell.angle_gamma   90.00
#
_symmetry.space_group_name_H-M   'P 1'
#
loop_
_entity.id
_entity.type
_entity.pdbx_description
1 polymer ?
#
loop_
_entity_poly.entity_id
_entity_poly.type
_entity_poly.pdbx_seq_one_letter_code
_entity_poly.pdbx_strand_id
1 'polypeptide(L)'
;MATELTHYGIKVVHQFIEFDGQFERALKGKGIEYTYLPVSPGGELRNNVIRYNFDGIRKYAVLIDDHCCIVEDIPEDGDWYGLFEDIRDQLNGYEPWKVESKARQVLIKAEELAREEKQKEEENPLLALLAADKVTTQDIMRHCRILGYDSDVFALMPHDDVDSEFWDRLMEEFEECKY
;
A
#
# COMPACT_ATOMS: atom_id res chain seq x y z
N MET A 1 26.36 -3.86 -10.46
CA MET A 1 26.64 -3.12 -9.20
C MET A 1 25.35 -3.12 -8.38
N ALA A 2 25.46 -3.11 -7.06
CA ALA A 2 24.29 -3.00 -6.18
C ALA A 2 24.07 -1.54 -5.80
N THR A 3 22.82 -1.11 -5.75
CA THR A 3 22.40 0.25 -5.39
C THR A 3 21.57 0.19 -4.12
N GLU A 4 21.80 1.14 -3.20
CA GLU A 4 21.00 1.25 -1.97
C GLU A 4 19.91 2.31 -2.18
N LEU A 5 18.68 1.92 -1.88
CA LEU A 5 17.45 2.69 -2.05
C LEU A 5 16.56 2.51 -0.81
N THR A 6 15.39 3.13 -0.76
CA THR A 6 14.51 3.06 0.41
C THR A 6 13.05 2.89 0.05
N HIS A 7 12.34 1.97 0.69
CA HIS A 7 10.89 1.81 0.55
C HIS A 7 10.24 2.02 1.93
N TYR A 8 9.40 3.06 2.07
CA TYR A 8 8.83 3.48 3.36
C TYR A 8 9.87 3.68 4.48
N GLY A 9 11.06 4.14 4.12
CA GLY A 9 12.18 4.29 5.06
C GLY A 9 12.95 3.00 5.39
N ILE A 10 12.50 1.83 4.91
CA ILE A 10 13.25 0.58 4.99
C ILE A 10 14.31 0.56 3.89
N LYS A 11 15.54 0.17 4.25
CA LYS A 11 16.63 0.04 3.30
C LYS A 11 16.40 -1.13 2.33
N VAL A 12 16.51 -0.86 1.04
CA VAL A 12 16.44 -1.86 -0.03
C VAL A 12 17.76 -1.87 -0.78
N VAL A 13 18.33 -3.06 -0.98
CA VAL A 13 19.50 -3.26 -1.85
C VAL A 13 19.01 -3.79 -3.19
N HIS A 14 19.14 -2.99 -4.24
CA HIS A 14 18.79 -3.36 -5.60
C HIS A 14 20.01 -3.85 -6.37
N GLN A 15 19.83 -4.88 -7.19
CA GLN A 15 20.79 -5.29 -8.21
C GLN A 15 20.07 -5.83 -9.45
N PHE A 16 20.70 -5.68 -10.61
CA PHE A 16 20.24 -6.33 -11.83
C PHE A 16 20.69 -7.81 -11.88
N ILE A 17 19.83 -8.65 -12.43
CA ILE A 17 20.11 -10.06 -12.77
C ILE A 17 20.00 -10.25 -14.28
N GLU A 18 20.86 -11.08 -14.85
CA GLU A 18 20.99 -11.28 -16.30
C GLU A 18 20.03 -12.35 -16.84
N PHE A 19 19.57 -13.27 -16.00
CA PHE A 19 18.67 -14.35 -16.38
C PHE A 19 17.95 -14.95 -15.17
N ASP A 20 16.80 -15.56 -15.44
CA ASP A 20 15.97 -16.25 -14.44
C ASP A 20 16.75 -17.31 -13.67
N GLY A 21 16.65 -17.27 -12.34
CA GLY A 21 17.35 -18.23 -11.48
C GLY A 21 18.82 -17.86 -11.18
N GLN A 22 19.35 -16.75 -11.71
CA GLN A 22 20.75 -16.35 -11.45
C GLN A 22 20.99 -16.12 -9.95
N PHE A 23 20.09 -15.42 -9.28
CA PHE A 23 20.23 -15.10 -7.86
C PHE A 23 20.19 -16.37 -7.00
N GLU A 24 19.27 -17.27 -7.29
CA GLU A 24 19.15 -18.56 -6.61
C GLU A 24 20.36 -19.45 -6.84
N ARG A 25 20.92 -19.46 -8.06
CA ARG A 25 22.19 -20.15 -8.35
C ARG A 25 23.34 -19.55 -7.53
N ALA A 26 23.39 -18.23 -7.37
CA ALA A 26 24.39 -17.58 -6.55
C ALA A 26 24.26 -17.96 -5.07
N LEU A 27 23.04 -18.05 -4.54
CA LEU A 27 22.79 -18.54 -3.17
C LEU A 27 23.24 -20.00 -3.01
N LYS A 28 22.83 -20.88 -3.94
CA LYS A 28 23.24 -22.30 -3.94
C LYS A 28 24.77 -22.46 -4.01
N GLY A 29 25.43 -21.67 -4.87
CA GLY A 29 26.90 -21.70 -5.01
C GLY A 29 27.64 -21.30 -3.72
N LYS A 30 27.00 -20.51 -2.85
CA LYS A 30 27.52 -20.13 -1.52
C LYS A 30 27.07 -21.08 -0.39
N GLY A 31 26.32 -22.15 -0.71
CA GLY A 31 25.74 -23.05 0.30
C GLY A 31 24.64 -22.40 1.14
N ILE A 32 24.01 -21.32 0.63
CA ILE A 32 22.93 -20.63 1.32
C ILE A 32 21.61 -21.28 0.91
N GLU A 33 20.89 -21.82 1.90
CA GLU A 33 19.54 -22.32 1.71
C GLU A 33 18.54 -21.16 1.59
N TYR A 34 17.53 -21.34 0.74
CA TYR A 34 16.46 -20.38 0.56
C TYR A 34 15.10 -21.09 0.37
N THR A 35 14.02 -20.37 0.57
CA THR A 35 12.64 -20.85 0.44
C THR A 35 11.82 -19.85 -0.35
N TYR A 36 11.08 -20.31 -1.36
CA TYR A 36 10.07 -19.48 -2.03
C TYR A 36 8.90 -19.22 -1.07
N LEU A 37 8.48 -17.97 -0.95
CA LEU A 37 7.26 -17.61 -0.24
C LEU A 37 6.05 -17.86 -1.15
N PRO A 38 4.88 -18.20 -0.58
CA PRO A 38 3.65 -18.43 -1.35
C PRO A 38 2.97 -17.10 -1.73
N VAL A 39 3.72 -16.21 -2.39
CA VAL A 39 3.24 -14.90 -2.85
C VAL A 39 3.67 -14.68 -4.31
N SER A 40 2.82 -14.02 -5.08
CA SER A 40 3.06 -13.70 -6.49
C SER A 40 2.91 -12.18 -6.69
N PRO A 41 4.00 -11.40 -6.53
CA PRO A 41 3.95 -9.95 -6.68
C PRO A 41 3.34 -9.54 -8.03
N GLY A 42 2.37 -8.62 -8.01
CA GLY A 42 1.66 -8.17 -9.22
C GLY A 42 0.71 -9.23 -9.82
N GLY A 43 0.48 -10.35 -9.13
CA GLY A 43 -0.36 -11.44 -9.63
C GLY A 43 0.31 -12.36 -10.65
N GLU A 44 1.59 -12.18 -10.93
CA GLU A 44 2.32 -12.99 -11.92
C GLU A 44 3.09 -14.15 -11.28
N LEU A 45 2.86 -15.38 -11.73
CA LEU A 45 3.51 -16.58 -11.17
C LEU A 45 5.03 -16.65 -11.40
N ARG A 46 5.56 -15.85 -12.33
CA ARG A 46 7.00 -15.75 -12.58
C ARG A 46 7.71 -14.83 -11.58
N ASN A 47 6.97 -13.93 -10.95
CA ASN A 47 7.50 -13.02 -9.94
C ASN A 47 7.59 -13.78 -8.63
N ASN A 48 8.79 -13.78 -8.05
CA ASN A 48 9.08 -14.62 -6.90
C ASN A 48 9.59 -13.77 -5.74
N VAL A 49 9.20 -14.16 -4.53
CA VAL A 49 9.86 -13.69 -3.31
C VAL A 49 10.50 -14.87 -2.63
N ILE A 50 11.81 -14.82 -2.43
CA ILE A 50 12.54 -15.84 -1.69
C ILE A 50 13.00 -15.31 -0.35
N ARG A 51 12.95 -16.17 0.67
CA ARG A 51 13.50 -15.93 2.00
C ARG A 51 14.77 -16.76 2.17
N TYR A 52 15.82 -16.15 2.69
CA TYR A 52 17.09 -16.82 2.99
C TYR A 52 17.73 -16.22 4.24
N ASN A 53 18.75 -16.90 4.79
CA ASN A 53 19.54 -16.37 5.89
C ASN A 53 20.97 -16.13 5.40
N PHE A 54 21.52 -14.96 5.72
CA PHE A 54 22.90 -14.60 5.41
C PHE A 54 23.52 -13.91 6.62
N ASP A 55 24.67 -14.38 7.08
CA ASP A 55 25.34 -13.89 8.29
C ASP A 55 24.44 -13.82 9.54
N GLY A 56 23.55 -14.79 9.70
CA GLY A 56 22.59 -14.86 10.81
C GLY A 56 21.40 -13.92 10.69
N ILE A 57 21.34 -13.10 9.63
CA ILE A 57 20.25 -12.16 9.36
C ILE A 57 19.31 -12.77 8.32
N ARG A 58 18.01 -12.72 8.61
CA ARG A 58 16.99 -13.10 7.66
C ARG A 58 16.86 -12.03 6.59
N LYS A 59 16.83 -12.43 5.34
CA LYS A 59 16.65 -11.55 4.19
C LYS A 59 15.57 -12.09 3.27
N TYR A 60 14.97 -11.17 2.53
CA TYR A 60 14.00 -11.44 1.49
C TYR A 60 14.52 -10.85 0.19
N ALA A 61 14.36 -11.57 -0.92
CA ALA A 61 14.66 -11.07 -2.25
C ALA A 61 13.41 -11.15 -3.12
N VAL A 62 12.99 -10.01 -3.64
CA VAL A 62 11.93 -9.85 -4.63
C VAL A 62 12.57 -9.93 -6.02
N LEU A 63 12.14 -10.89 -6.82
CA LEU A 63 12.67 -11.22 -8.14
C LEU A 63 11.58 -10.96 -9.18
N ILE A 64 11.74 -9.89 -9.95
CA ILE A 64 10.78 -9.45 -10.98
C ILE A 64 11.58 -9.01 -12.20
N ASP A 65 11.31 -9.62 -13.36
CA ASP A 65 12.08 -9.42 -14.59
C ASP A 65 13.61 -9.52 -14.34
N ASP A 66 14.39 -8.49 -14.69
CA ASP A 66 15.83 -8.41 -14.47
C ASP A 66 16.21 -7.73 -13.15
N HIS A 67 15.26 -7.54 -12.22
CA HIS A 67 15.48 -6.88 -10.93
C HIS A 67 15.50 -7.88 -9.77
N CYS A 68 16.46 -7.67 -8.86
CA CYS A 68 16.50 -8.32 -7.56
C CYS A 68 16.56 -7.23 -6.47
N CYS A 69 15.48 -7.11 -5.69
CA CYS A 69 15.37 -6.17 -4.57
C CYS A 69 15.47 -6.94 -3.25
N ILE A 70 16.47 -6.61 -2.44
CA ILE A 70 16.78 -7.32 -1.19
C ILE A 70 16.44 -6.45 0.01
N VAL A 71 15.68 -7.00 0.94
CA VAL A 71 15.30 -6.37 2.22
C VAL A 71 15.54 -7.30 3.40
N GLU A 72 15.66 -6.73 4.59
CA GLU A 72 15.77 -7.48 5.84
C GLU A 72 14.40 -7.68 6.51
N ASP A 73 13.50 -6.72 6.30
CA ASP A 73 12.14 -6.73 6.82
C ASP A 73 11.09 -6.85 5.70
N ILE A 74 9.93 -7.39 6.04
CA ILE A 74 8.77 -7.45 5.13
C ILE A 74 8.18 -6.02 5.02
N PRO A 75 7.73 -5.57 3.83
CA PRO A 75 7.00 -4.31 3.69
C PRO A 75 5.84 -4.23 4.69
N GLU A 76 5.63 -3.05 5.28
CA GLU A 76 4.60 -2.87 6.33
C GLU A 76 3.18 -3.15 5.81
N ASP A 77 2.91 -2.84 4.55
CA ASP A 77 1.67 -3.13 3.83
C ASP A 77 1.62 -4.56 3.25
N GLY A 78 2.73 -5.29 3.30
CA GLY A 78 2.89 -6.60 2.68
C GLY A 78 2.93 -6.59 1.15
N ASP A 79 2.98 -5.41 0.51
CA ASP A 79 2.97 -5.28 -0.94
C ASP A 79 4.38 -5.35 -1.53
N TRP A 80 4.77 -6.57 -1.87
CA TRP A 80 6.05 -6.84 -2.55
C TRP A 80 6.14 -6.23 -3.95
N TYR A 81 5.00 -6.02 -4.62
CA TYR A 81 4.99 -5.43 -5.96
C TYR A 81 5.16 -3.92 -5.86
N GLY A 82 4.44 -3.27 -4.94
CA GLY A 82 4.63 -1.87 -4.59
C GLY A 82 6.09 -1.56 -4.22
N LEU A 83 6.74 -2.42 -3.44
CA LEU A 83 8.18 -2.31 -3.18
C LEU A 83 9.01 -2.28 -4.46
N PHE A 84 8.74 -3.18 -5.42
CA PHE A 84 9.47 -3.21 -6.68
C PHE A 84 9.21 -1.95 -7.52
N GLU A 85 7.97 -1.48 -7.58
CA GLU A 85 7.60 -0.29 -8.34
C GLU A 85 8.27 0.97 -7.78
N ASP A 86 8.27 1.16 -6.46
CA ASP A 86 8.97 2.26 -5.79
C ASP A 86 10.47 2.25 -6.11
N ILE A 87 11.10 1.07 -6.07
CA ILE A 87 12.52 0.91 -6.42
C ILE A 87 12.77 1.21 -7.90
N ARG A 88 11.92 0.74 -8.81
CA ARG A 88 12.00 1.06 -10.24
C ARG A 88 11.88 2.56 -10.46
N ASP A 89 10.98 3.24 -9.76
CA ASP A 89 10.75 4.67 -9.89
C ASP A 89 11.92 5.47 -9.34
N GLN A 90 12.48 5.09 -8.19
CA GLN A 90 13.70 5.73 -7.66
C GLN A 90 14.90 5.59 -8.60
N LEU A 91 15.06 4.45 -9.28
CA LEU A 91 16.09 4.27 -10.32
C LEU A 91 15.88 5.23 -11.51
N ASN A 92 14.64 5.66 -11.76
CA ASN A 92 14.28 6.66 -12.76
C ASN A 92 14.33 8.11 -12.24
N GLY A 93 14.75 8.32 -11.00
CA GLY A 93 14.95 9.65 -10.39
C GLY A 93 13.75 10.20 -9.63
N TYR A 94 12.72 9.40 -9.36
CA TYR A 94 11.62 9.79 -8.48
C TYR A 94 12.02 9.69 -7.00
N GLU A 95 11.35 10.46 -6.15
CA GLU A 95 11.54 10.36 -4.70
C GLU A 95 10.93 9.06 -4.16
N PRO A 96 11.49 8.49 -3.07
CA PRO A 96 10.92 7.32 -2.41
C PRO A 96 9.46 7.52 -2.01
N TRP A 97 8.66 6.47 -2.17
CA TRP A 97 7.27 6.52 -1.78
C TRP A 97 7.12 6.71 -0.27
N LYS A 98 6.10 7.47 0.11
CA LYS A 98 5.69 7.65 1.50
C LYS A 98 4.58 6.65 1.80
N VAL A 99 4.66 6.04 2.98
CA VAL A 99 3.60 5.14 3.44
C VAL A 99 2.31 5.93 3.62
N GLU A 100 1.25 5.46 2.98
CA GLU A 100 -0.09 6.00 3.18
C GLU A 100 -0.65 5.50 4.52
N SER A 101 -1.19 6.40 5.33
CA SER A 101 -1.76 6.03 6.62
C SER A 101 -3.01 5.17 6.46
N LYS A 102 -3.28 4.32 7.45
CA LYS A 102 -4.50 3.53 7.46
C LYS A 102 -5.76 4.40 7.45
N ALA A 103 -5.70 5.55 8.13
CA ALA A 103 -6.80 6.51 8.13
C ALA A 103 -7.10 6.99 6.72
N ARG A 104 -6.07 7.41 5.97
CA ARG A 104 -6.22 7.88 4.59
C ARG A 104 -6.79 6.81 3.66
N GLN A 105 -6.33 5.56 3.76
CA GLN A 105 -6.90 4.43 2.99
C GLN A 105 -8.40 4.26 3.24
N VAL A 106 -8.84 4.35 4.50
CA VAL A 106 -10.25 4.22 4.86
C VAL A 106 -11.06 5.38 4.30
N LEU A 107 -10.53 6.60 4.34
CA LEU A 107 -11.19 7.79 3.80
C LEU A 107 -11.36 7.71 2.29
N ILE A 108 -10.33 7.30 1.55
CA ILE A 108 -10.41 7.09 0.11
C ILE A 108 -11.49 6.05 -0.20
N LYS A 109 -11.48 4.92 0.51
CA LYS A 109 -12.49 3.87 0.29
C LYS A 109 -13.90 4.34 0.62
N ALA A 110 -14.07 5.10 1.69
CA ALA A 110 -15.35 5.66 2.08
C ALA A 110 -15.86 6.68 1.05
N GLU A 111 -14.98 7.53 0.51
CA GLU A 111 -15.32 8.47 -0.55
C GLU A 111 -15.71 7.77 -1.86
N GLU A 112 -14.98 6.71 -2.25
CA GLU A 112 -15.34 5.88 -3.41
C GLU A 112 -16.74 5.29 -3.26
N LEU A 113 -17.04 4.69 -2.11
CA LEU A 113 -18.36 4.10 -1.85
C LEU A 113 -19.47 5.16 -1.86
N ALA A 114 -19.22 6.32 -1.26
CA ALA A 114 -20.15 7.44 -1.29
C ALA A 114 -20.41 7.95 -2.71
N ARG A 115 -19.37 7.99 -3.55
CA ARG A 115 -19.48 8.37 -4.97
C ARG A 115 -20.29 7.33 -5.75
N GLU A 116 -20.05 6.04 -5.52
CA GLU A 116 -20.81 4.95 -6.14
C GLU A 116 -22.30 4.95 -5.72
N GLU A 117 -22.61 5.27 -4.46
CA GLU A 117 -24.00 5.40 -3.99
C GLU A 117 -24.70 6.55 -4.74
N LYS A 118 -24.07 7.73 -4.82
CA LYS A 118 -24.65 8.88 -5.54
C LYS A 118 -24.82 8.65 -7.03
N GLN A 119 -23.87 8.00 -7.69
CA GLN A 119 -24.01 7.66 -9.11
C GLN A 119 -25.24 6.78 -9.35
N LYS A 120 -25.52 5.81 -8.46
CA LYS A 120 -26.73 4.97 -8.55
C LYS A 120 -28.00 5.76 -8.26
N GLU A 121 -27.95 6.77 -7.40
CA GLU A 121 -29.06 7.69 -7.14
C GLU A 121 -29.35 8.60 -8.34
N GLU A 122 -28.32 9.09 -9.04
CA GLU A 122 -28.45 9.88 -10.27
C GLU A 122 -29.02 9.07 -11.44
N GLU A 123 -28.71 7.77 -11.53
CA GLU A 123 -29.34 6.86 -12.49
C GLU A 123 -30.85 6.67 -12.23
N ASN A 124 -31.33 6.99 -11.02
CA ASN A 124 -32.75 6.94 -10.68
C ASN A 124 -33.44 8.29 -10.96
N PRO A 125 -34.39 8.36 -11.92
CA PRO A 125 -35.00 9.63 -12.36
C PRO A 125 -35.71 10.44 -11.25
N LEU A 126 -36.17 9.79 -10.18
CA LEU A 126 -36.82 10.47 -9.05
C LEU A 126 -35.81 11.03 -8.05
N LEU A 127 -34.66 10.36 -7.88
CA LEU A 127 -33.61 10.77 -6.95
C LEU A 127 -32.65 11.78 -7.58
N ALA A 128 -32.42 11.71 -8.89
CA ALA A 128 -31.63 12.69 -9.64
C ALA A 128 -32.12 14.14 -9.49
N LEU A 129 -33.42 14.35 -9.25
CA LEU A 129 -34.01 15.67 -8.98
C LEU A 129 -33.64 16.24 -7.60
N LEU A 130 -33.19 15.39 -6.68
CA LEU A 130 -32.84 15.72 -5.29
C LEU A 130 -31.35 15.52 -4.99
N ALA A 131 -30.61 14.87 -5.88
CA ALA A 131 -29.21 14.54 -5.69
C ALA A 131 -28.33 15.80 -5.68
N ALA A 132 -27.50 15.93 -4.64
CA ALA A 132 -26.45 16.94 -4.59
C ALA A 132 -25.23 16.46 -5.37
N ASP A 133 -24.73 17.31 -6.29
CA ASP A 133 -23.67 17.05 -7.27
C ASP A 133 -22.28 16.71 -6.67
N LYS A 134 -22.12 16.77 -5.34
CA LYS A 134 -20.85 16.55 -4.66
C LYS A 134 -21.00 15.63 -3.46
N VAL A 135 -20.06 14.69 -3.31
CA VAL A 135 -19.89 13.90 -2.08
C VAL A 135 -19.57 14.86 -0.93
N THR A 136 -20.31 14.73 0.17
CA THR A 136 -20.14 15.57 1.37
C THR A 136 -19.32 14.84 2.44
N THR A 137 -18.80 15.59 3.41
CA THR A 137 -18.10 15.00 4.57
C THR A 137 -19.01 14.05 5.37
N GLN A 138 -20.30 14.36 5.46
CA GLN A 138 -21.30 13.50 6.11
C GLN A 138 -21.48 12.16 5.36
N ASP A 139 -21.48 12.19 4.03
CA ASP A 139 -21.54 10.96 3.20
C ASP A 139 -20.32 10.08 3.46
N ILE A 140 -19.13 10.68 3.53
CA ILE A 140 -17.86 9.98 3.82
C ILE A 140 -17.90 9.39 5.24
N MET A 141 -18.30 10.19 6.24
CA MET A 141 -18.44 9.74 7.64
C MET A 141 -19.38 8.53 7.76
N ARG A 142 -20.55 8.57 7.09
CA ARG A 142 -21.49 7.44 7.06
C ARG A 142 -20.83 6.17 6.51
N HIS A 143 -20.05 6.29 5.45
CA HIS A 143 -19.34 5.16 4.86
C HIS A 143 -18.17 4.66 5.72
N CYS A 144 -17.46 5.55 6.41
CA CYS A 144 -16.47 5.14 7.40
C CYS A 144 -17.11 4.27 8.51
N ARG A 145 -18.30 4.64 9.01
CA ARG A 145 -19.04 3.82 9.98
C ARG A 145 -19.45 2.46 9.41
N ILE A 146 -19.90 2.41 8.16
CA ILE A 146 -20.23 1.16 7.46
C ILE A 146 -18.99 0.24 7.35
N LEU A 147 -17.81 0.82 7.15
CA LEU A 147 -16.53 0.11 7.15
C LEU A 147 -16.06 -0.31 8.55
N GLY A 148 -16.78 0.08 9.61
CA GLY A 148 -16.47 -0.26 11.00
C GLY A 148 -15.54 0.73 11.70
N TYR A 149 -15.38 1.94 11.18
CA TYR A 149 -14.53 2.98 11.75
C TYR A 149 -15.39 4.08 12.37
N ASP A 150 -15.15 4.36 13.65
CA ASP A 150 -15.74 5.48 14.39
C ASP A 150 -14.67 6.50 14.80
N SER A 151 -15.09 7.58 15.46
CA SER A 151 -14.18 8.62 15.95
C SER A 151 -13.10 8.08 16.88
N ASP A 152 -13.46 7.12 17.74
CA ASP A 152 -12.58 6.65 18.81
C ASP A 152 -11.48 5.77 18.20
N VAL A 153 -11.83 4.99 17.17
CA VAL A 153 -10.89 4.24 16.34
C VAL A 153 -9.99 5.16 15.53
N PHE A 154 -10.54 6.18 14.86
CA PHE A 154 -9.75 7.13 14.05
C PHE A 154 -8.76 7.94 14.89
N ALA A 155 -9.11 8.31 16.12
CA ALA A 155 -8.23 9.04 17.02
C ALA A 155 -6.95 8.27 17.39
N LEU A 156 -6.94 6.94 17.23
CA LEU A 156 -5.77 6.09 17.48
C LEU A 156 -4.89 5.90 16.24
N MET A 157 -5.32 6.37 15.07
CA MET A 157 -4.62 6.16 13.80
C MET A 157 -3.72 7.34 13.44
N PRO A 158 -2.51 7.09 12.91
CA PRO A 158 -1.75 8.12 12.22
C PRO A 158 -2.57 8.70 11.07
N HIS A 159 -2.51 10.02 10.89
CA HIS A 159 -3.26 10.76 9.86
C HIS A 159 -2.53 12.03 9.41
N ASP A 160 -1.19 12.08 9.57
CA ASP A 160 -0.36 13.23 9.19
C ASP A 160 -0.38 13.51 7.67
N ASP A 161 -0.82 12.53 6.89
CA ASP A 161 -1.01 12.57 5.44
C ASP A 161 -2.45 12.94 5.02
N VAL A 162 -3.34 13.23 5.97
CA VAL A 162 -4.70 13.71 5.73
C VAL A 162 -4.74 15.23 5.94
N ASP A 163 -5.50 15.93 5.10
CA ASP A 163 -5.71 17.37 5.26
C ASP A 163 -6.39 17.69 6.61
N SER A 164 -5.76 18.57 7.39
CA SER A 164 -6.21 18.85 8.77
C SER A 164 -7.60 19.48 8.82
N GLU A 165 -7.92 20.39 7.89
CA GLU A 165 -9.25 21.04 7.87
C GLU A 165 -10.35 20.05 7.48
N PHE A 166 -10.05 19.08 6.60
CA PHE A 166 -10.95 17.98 6.31
C PHE A 166 -11.12 17.05 7.51
N TRP A 167 -10.02 16.69 8.17
CA TRP A 167 -10.03 15.81 9.34
C TRP A 167 -10.87 16.37 10.48
N ASP A 168 -10.66 17.65 10.83
CA ASP A 168 -11.40 18.30 11.92
C ASP A 168 -12.91 18.29 11.64
N ARG A 169 -13.32 18.65 10.41
CA ARG A 169 -14.73 18.59 10.00
C ARG A 169 -15.31 17.18 10.06
N LEU A 170 -14.53 16.17 9.67
CA LEU A 170 -14.97 14.79 9.74
C LEU A 170 -15.20 14.35 11.19
N MET A 171 -14.30 14.73 12.09
CA MET A 171 -14.41 14.39 13.52
C MET A 171 -15.61 15.09 14.18
N GLU A 172 -15.91 16.34 13.80
CA GLU A 172 -17.12 17.05 14.22
C GLU A 172 -18.40 16.28 13.80
N GLU A 173 -18.49 15.84 12.54
CA GLU A 173 -19.62 15.05 12.03
C GLU A 173 -19.80 13.72 12.80
N PHE A 174 -18.69 13.09 13.20
CA PHE A 174 -18.75 11.89 14.04
C PHE A 174 -19.35 12.17 15.42
N GLU A 175 -19.02 13.32 16.03
CA GLU A 175 -19.52 13.72 17.35
C GLU A 175 -21.00 14.14 17.31
N GLU A 176 -21.40 14.89 16.28
CA GLU A 176 -22.80 15.31 16.11
C GLU A 176 -23.75 14.12 15.93
N CYS A 177 -23.28 13.05 15.27
CA CYS A 177 -24.05 11.83 15.03
C CYS A 177 -23.90 10.75 16.13
N LYS A 178 -23.43 11.10 17.35
CA LYS A 178 -23.38 10.19 18.52
C LYS A 178 -24.69 10.15 19.33
N TYR A 179 -25.72 10.94 18.97
CA TYR A 179 -26.99 11.07 19.70
C TYR A 179 -28.22 10.65 18.90
#